data_AF-A0A2Z4YRX7-F1
#
_entry.id   AF-A0A2Z4YRX7-F1
#
_cell.length_a   1.000
_cell.length_b   1.000
_cell.length_c   1.000
_cell.angle_alpha   90.00
_cell.angle_beta   90.00
_cell.angle_gamma   90.00
#
_symmetry.space_group_name_H-M   'P 1'
#
loop_
_entity.id
_entity.type
_entity.pdbx_description
1 polymer ?
#
loop_
_entity_poly.entity_id
_entity_poly.type
_entity_poly.pdbx_seq_one_letter_code
_entity_poly.pdbx_strand_id
1 'polypeptide(L)'
;MSYPAFISTVFILLLSPGPTNTLMGLASARNSFWVVPRLLPAELLGYLTMILPLTWLGGELIRRWPETALVLKAAAAIWVMYLAIKLWVAGNKDVSDRSVTARRIYVTTTLNPKALVFGLVLLPPPSALDFLPKLIIFVALASIVAVIWGLIGRLTQVGARSHFRLMILQRTASVWLAIVSCTVVAGLFQRANAQEVRELAQRSAQAAKEIKALIQTSSGEVATGVELVSKTGGSLKQIGELVVAMNKHVDAIAASSREQAVGLAGGTVDMLSEQATRDQVVMRGSSKSAKPDKHSNPMSGGDMARHLSETARYWILQKLIALNRTIRPGPRTPQGHHSRHRDHGPQCSQG
;
A
#
# COMPACT_ATOMS: atom_id res chain seq x y z
N MET A 1 25.17 15.15 17.33
CA MET A 1 26.20 15.23 16.25
C MET A 1 27.57 15.03 16.88
N SER A 2 28.41 14.17 16.30
CA SER A 2 29.79 13.94 16.76
C SER A 2 30.67 15.16 16.54
N TYR A 3 31.79 15.27 17.28
CA TYR A 3 32.73 16.38 17.14
C TYR A 3 33.33 16.52 15.73
N PRO A 4 33.79 15.45 15.05
CA PRO A 4 34.31 15.57 13.69
C PRO A 4 33.25 16.06 12.69
N ALA A 5 32.02 15.55 12.79
CA ALA A 5 30.92 16.00 11.95
C ALA A 5 30.56 17.47 12.21
N PHE A 6 30.60 17.91 13.47
CA PHE A 6 30.40 19.32 13.85
C PHE A 6 31.46 20.21 13.25
N ILE A 7 32.75 19.90 13.46
CA ILE A 7 33.87 20.69 12.99
C ILE A 7 33.82 20.82 11.47
N SER A 8 33.67 19.71 10.73
CA SER A 8 33.63 19.74 9.27
C SER A 8 32.43 20.53 8.73
N THR A 9 31.24 20.34 9.31
CA THR A 9 30.03 21.06 8.88
C THR A 9 30.15 22.56 9.15
N VAL A 10 30.62 22.93 10.33
CA VAL A 10 30.81 24.33 10.72
C VAL A 10 31.89 24.98 9.87
N PHE A 11 33.02 24.32 9.66
CA PHE A 11 34.12 24.83 8.84
C PHE A 11 33.68 25.07 7.39
N ILE A 12 33.02 24.08 6.77
CA ILE A 12 32.50 24.21 5.39
C ILE A 12 31.50 25.38 5.29
N LEU A 13 30.57 25.47 6.25
CA LEU A 13 29.55 26.52 6.23
C LEU A 13 30.14 27.91 6.50
N LEU A 14 31.08 28.04 7.42
CA LEU A 14 31.80 29.29 7.67
C LEU A 14 32.67 29.69 6.49
N LEU A 15 33.38 28.74 5.86
CA LEU A 15 34.28 28.99 4.75
C LEU A 15 33.53 29.45 3.50
N SER A 16 32.28 29.01 3.32
CA SER A 16 31.45 29.43 2.20
C SER A 16 31.46 30.96 2.05
N PRO A 17 31.49 31.51 0.82
CA PRO A 17 31.51 32.96 0.69
C PRO A 17 30.19 33.55 1.18
N GLY A 18 30.20 34.79 1.63
CA GLY A 18 29.03 35.46 2.19
C GLY A 18 29.31 36.92 2.50
N PRO A 19 28.29 37.71 2.87
CA PRO A 19 28.43 39.15 3.03
C PRO A 19 29.56 39.55 3.98
N THR A 20 29.64 38.92 5.15
CA THR A 20 30.70 39.17 6.14
C THR A 20 32.08 38.75 5.63
N ASN A 21 32.21 37.53 5.12
CA ASN A 21 33.47 36.98 4.62
C ASN A 21 34.05 37.80 3.47
N THR A 22 33.19 38.25 2.55
CA THR A 22 33.56 39.13 1.45
C THR A 22 33.94 40.53 1.94
N LEU A 23 33.25 41.08 2.94
CA LEU A 23 33.63 42.36 3.56
C LEU A 23 34.97 42.25 4.29
N MET A 24 35.24 41.14 4.97
CA MET A 24 36.52 40.88 5.65
C MET A 24 37.65 40.81 4.62
N GLY A 25 37.47 40.02 3.54
CA GLY A 25 38.41 39.96 2.43
C GLY A 25 38.61 41.32 1.76
N LEU A 26 37.55 42.10 1.54
CA LEU A 26 37.64 43.43 0.94
C LEU A 26 38.35 44.44 1.86
N ALA A 27 38.14 44.36 3.18
CA ALA A 27 38.82 45.20 4.16
C ALA A 27 40.33 44.94 4.13
N SER A 28 40.74 43.67 4.10
CA SER A 28 42.15 43.24 4.02
C SER A 28 42.77 43.53 2.67
N ALA A 29 41.98 43.45 1.60
CA ALA A 29 42.39 43.86 0.27
C ALA A 29 42.77 45.35 0.29
N ARG A 30 41.84 46.24 0.65
CA ARG A 30 42.02 47.70 0.55
C ARG A 30 43.05 48.28 1.49
N ASN A 31 43.25 47.65 2.64
CA ASN A 31 44.13 48.14 3.69
C ASN A 31 45.30 47.17 3.86
N SER A 32 45.53 46.71 5.10
CA SER A 32 46.52 45.71 5.46
C SER A 32 45.84 44.50 6.08
N PHE A 33 46.52 43.36 6.03
CA PHE A 33 46.08 42.13 6.72
C PHE A 33 45.82 42.36 8.22
N TRP A 34 46.53 43.30 8.85
CA TRP A 34 46.35 43.67 10.26
C TRP A 34 44.98 44.28 10.59
N VAL A 35 44.16 44.58 9.58
CA VAL A 35 42.77 44.98 9.80
C VAL A 35 41.90 43.82 10.31
N VAL A 36 42.23 42.58 9.96
CA VAL A 36 41.46 41.37 10.34
C VAL A 36 41.33 41.23 11.86
N PRO A 37 42.42 41.20 12.66
CA PRO A 37 42.31 41.08 14.11
C PRO A 37 41.55 42.25 14.76
N ARG A 38 41.53 43.44 14.14
CA ARG A 38 40.74 44.59 14.63
C ARG A 38 39.25 44.43 14.37
N LEU A 39 38.86 43.77 13.29
CA LEU A 39 37.48 43.57 12.87
C LEU A 39 36.87 42.26 13.39
N LEU A 40 37.71 41.28 13.71
CA LEU A 40 37.32 39.96 14.21
C LEU A 40 36.40 40.02 15.45
N PRO A 41 36.65 40.84 16.49
CA PRO A 41 35.74 40.94 17.63
C PRO A 41 34.32 41.34 17.22
N ALA A 42 34.16 42.21 16.22
CA ALA A 42 32.85 42.62 15.72
C ALA A 42 32.13 41.48 14.99
N GLU A 43 32.85 40.65 14.25
CA GLU A 43 32.30 39.44 13.62
C GLU A 43 31.84 38.42 14.68
N LEU A 44 32.71 38.13 15.65
CA LEU A 44 32.39 37.17 16.72
C LEU A 44 31.20 37.64 17.55
N LEU A 45 31.16 38.93 17.94
CA LEU A 45 30.02 39.50 18.63
C LEU A 45 28.74 39.42 17.79
N GLY A 46 28.84 39.64 16.49
CA GLY A 46 27.69 39.53 15.58
C GLY A 46 27.11 38.11 15.58
N TYR A 47 27.97 37.09 15.48
CA TYR A 47 27.56 35.69 15.58
C TYR A 47 26.98 35.36 16.95
N LEU A 48 27.66 35.72 18.04
CA LEU A 48 27.21 35.40 19.41
C LEU A 48 25.88 36.09 19.76
N THR A 49 25.71 37.35 19.35
CA THR A 49 24.45 38.10 19.58
C THR A 49 23.27 37.41 18.90
N MET A 50 23.48 36.81 17.72
CA MET A 50 22.43 36.11 17.01
C MET A 50 22.22 34.68 17.51
N ILE A 51 23.31 33.95 17.76
CA ILE A 51 23.30 32.52 18.07
C ILE A 51 22.76 32.26 19.48
N LEU A 52 23.23 32.99 20.50
CA LEU A 52 22.92 32.68 21.89
C LEU A 52 21.42 32.79 22.22
N PRO A 53 20.69 33.85 21.79
CA PRO A 53 19.25 33.90 21.99
C PRO A 53 18.52 32.79 21.23
N LEU A 54 19.00 32.45 20.04
CA LEU A 54 18.37 31.44 19.19
C LEU A 54 18.53 30.03 19.75
N THR A 55 19.70 29.68 20.30
CA THR A 55 19.93 28.38 20.92
C THR A 55 19.17 28.24 22.22
N TRP A 56 19.07 29.33 23.01
CA TRP A 56 18.32 29.35 24.26
C TRP A 56 16.80 29.26 24.01
N LEU A 57 16.25 30.14 23.18
CA LEU A 57 14.82 30.20 22.87
C LEU A 57 14.39 29.01 22.01
N GLY A 58 15.20 28.63 21.03
CA GLY A 58 14.95 27.46 20.20
C GLY A 58 14.94 26.16 21.00
N GLY A 59 15.86 26.00 21.96
CA GLY A 59 15.91 24.82 22.82
C GLY A 59 14.64 24.64 23.67
N GLU A 60 14.13 25.72 24.25
CA GLU A 60 12.91 25.71 25.06
C GLU A 60 11.65 25.54 24.20
N LEU A 61 11.58 26.22 23.05
CA LEU A 61 10.44 26.15 22.14
C LEU A 61 10.30 24.75 21.52
N ILE A 62 11.41 24.14 21.10
CA ILE A 62 11.44 22.78 20.53
C ILE A 62 11.04 21.73 21.57
N ARG A 63 11.39 21.93 22.85
CA ARG A 63 10.97 21.01 23.93
C ARG A 63 9.47 21.05 24.18
N ARG A 64 8.87 22.24 24.16
CA ARG A 64 7.42 22.41 24.37
C ARG A 64 6.60 22.00 23.16
N TRP A 65 7.13 22.24 21.96
CA TRP A 65 6.44 21.97 20.70
C TRP A 65 7.41 21.33 19.69
N PRO A 66 7.63 20.01 19.74
CA PRO A 66 8.59 19.34 18.87
C PRO A 66 8.31 19.55 17.37
N GLU A 67 7.05 19.73 16.98
CA GLU A 67 6.64 20.05 15.62
C GLU A 67 7.15 21.42 15.13
N THR A 68 7.37 22.38 16.04
CA THR A 68 7.92 23.70 15.66
C THR A 68 9.35 23.63 15.16
N ALA A 69 10.11 22.58 15.53
CA ALA A 69 11.46 22.38 15.04
C ALA A 69 11.52 22.22 13.52
N LEU A 70 10.51 21.59 12.92
CA LEU A 70 10.42 21.41 11.48
C LEU A 70 10.12 22.75 10.79
N VAL A 71 9.13 23.48 11.30
CA VAL A 71 8.72 24.80 10.79
C VAL A 71 9.88 25.80 10.85
N LEU A 72 10.60 25.82 11.97
CA LEU A 72 11.70 26.75 12.19
C LEU A 72 12.90 26.44 11.27
N LYS A 73 13.16 25.16 10.99
CA LYS A 73 14.16 24.73 9.99
C LYS A 73 13.74 25.07 8.58
N ALA A 74 12.48 24.90 8.22
CA ALA A 74 11.94 25.28 6.92
C ALA A 74 12.05 26.80 6.72
N ALA A 75 11.67 27.59 7.73
CA ALA A 75 11.80 29.05 7.71
C ALA A 75 13.26 29.50 7.55
N ALA A 76 14.20 28.87 8.26
CA ALA A 76 15.63 29.14 8.11
C ALA A 76 16.13 28.79 6.69
N ALA A 77 15.68 27.67 6.11
CA ALA A 77 16.04 27.30 4.74
C ALA A 77 15.47 28.30 3.71
N ILE A 78 14.20 28.69 3.83
CA ILE A 78 13.57 29.71 2.97
C ILE A 78 14.33 31.05 3.08
N TRP A 79 14.72 31.45 4.30
CA TRP A 79 15.50 32.66 4.51
C TRP A 79 16.90 32.59 3.88
N VAL A 80 17.58 31.44 3.99
CA VAL A 80 18.87 31.18 3.33
C VAL A 80 18.72 31.25 1.81
N MET A 81 17.67 30.64 1.25
CA MET A 81 17.35 30.71 -0.19
C MET A 81 17.09 32.15 -0.64
N TYR A 82 16.26 32.88 0.10
CA TYR A 82 16.00 34.30 -0.16
C TYR A 82 17.30 35.11 -0.19
N LEU A 83 18.22 34.86 0.74
CA LEU A 83 19.49 35.57 0.77
C LEU A 83 20.46 35.12 -0.31
N ALA A 84 20.43 33.86 -0.75
CA ALA A 84 21.16 33.41 -1.93
C ALA A 84 20.70 34.18 -3.18
N ILE A 85 19.37 34.33 -3.36
CA ILE A 85 18.77 35.11 -4.45
C ILE A 85 19.10 36.59 -4.31
N LYS A 86 18.94 37.18 -3.12
CA LYS A 86 19.27 38.58 -2.88
C LYS A 86 20.74 38.88 -3.14
N LEU A 87 21.65 37.98 -2.76
CA LEU A 87 23.08 38.13 -3.03
C LEU A 87 23.41 38.01 -4.52
N TRP A 88 22.66 37.18 -5.26
CA TRP A 88 22.75 37.09 -6.73
C TRP A 88 22.24 38.36 -7.43
N VAL A 89 21.16 38.97 -6.91
CA VAL A 89 20.48 40.11 -7.52
C VAL A 89 21.07 41.48 -7.12
N ALA A 90 21.60 41.63 -5.90
CA ALA A 90 22.11 42.90 -5.35
C ALA A 90 23.44 43.39 -5.96
N GLY A 91 23.68 43.12 -7.24
CA GLY A 91 24.90 43.39 -7.98
C GLY A 91 25.61 44.70 -7.63
N ASN A 92 26.80 44.54 -7.07
CA ASN A 92 28.03 45.34 -7.14
C ASN A 92 28.02 46.87 -6.83
N LYS A 93 26.88 47.57 -6.69
CA LYS A 93 26.87 49.03 -6.49
C LYS A 93 27.24 49.51 -5.08
N ASP A 94 26.90 48.76 -4.03
CA ASP A 94 27.10 49.19 -2.62
C ASP A 94 28.41 48.72 -1.96
N VAL A 95 29.12 47.79 -2.60
CA VAL A 95 30.32 47.15 -2.02
C VAL A 95 31.61 47.89 -2.43
N SER A 96 31.60 48.58 -3.57
CA SER A 96 32.77 49.31 -4.07
C SER A 96 33.04 50.62 -3.34
N ASP A 97 32.03 51.30 -2.77
CA ASP A 97 32.18 52.72 -2.43
C ASP A 97 32.32 53.03 -0.92
N ARG A 98 31.86 52.14 -0.03
CA ARG A 98 31.91 52.38 1.43
C ARG A 98 33.08 51.68 2.11
N SER A 99 33.81 52.42 2.95
CA SER A 99 34.83 51.88 3.85
C SER A 99 34.24 50.77 4.74
N VAL A 100 35.03 49.72 4.99
CA VAL A 100 34.60 48.59 5.82
C VAL A 100 34.84 48.93 7.28
N THR A 101 33.77 49.17 8.03
CA THR A 101 33.81 49.48 9.48
C THR A 101 33.39 48.29 10.33
N ALA A 102 33.88 48.21 11.56
CA ALA A 102 33.46 47.21 12.56
C ALA A 102 31.93 47.15 12.73
N ARG A 103 31.23 48.29 12.76
CA ARG A 103 29.76 48.35 12.83
C ARG A 103 29.08 47.64 11.66
N ARG A 104 29.61 47.79 10.44
CA ARG A 104 29.06 47.16 9.23
C ARG A 104 29.25 45.64 9.29
N ILE A 105 30.41 45.18 9.76
CA ILE A 105 30.71 43.76 9.97
C ILE A 105 29.78 43.17 11.03
N TYR A 106 29.65 43.82 12.18
CA TYR A 106 28.74 43.37 13.23
C TYR A 106 27.31 43.21 12.70
N VAL A 107 26.72 44.26 12.13
CA VAL A 107 25.34 44.25 11.63
C VAL A 107 25.17 43.21 10.52
N THR A 108 26.13 43.09 9.59
CA THR A 108 26.02 42.11 8.51
C THR A 108 26.16 40.67 8.98
N THR A 109 26.85 40.43 10.10
CA THR A 109 27.00 39.10 10.70
C THR A 109 25.79 38.73 11.55
N THR A 110 25.22 39.67 12.30
CA THR A 110 23.99 39.44 13.06
C THR A 110 22.81 39.12 12.14
N LEU A 111 22.71 39.80 10.99
CA LEU A 111 21.68 39.54 9.98
C LEU A 111 22.03 38.39 9.03
N ASN A 112 23.14 37.68 9.27
CA ASN A 112 23.64 36.65 8.38
C ASN A 112 22.81 35.36 8.49
N PRO A 113 22.38 34.77 7.37
CA PRO A 113 21.61 33.53 7.37
C PRO A 113 22.39 32.36 7.97
N LYS A 114 23.72 32.38 7.87
CA LYS A 114 24.57 31.34 8.46
C LYS A 114 24.45 31.34 9.98
N ALA A 115 24.32 32.51 10.61
CA ALA A 115 24.13 32.62 12.05
C ALA A 115 22.82 31.94 12.49
N LEU A 116 21.75 32.02 11.68
CA LEU A 116 20.52 31.27 11.90
C LEU A 116 20.74 29.76 11.82
N VAL A 117 21.43 29.29 10.78
CA VAL A 117 21.74 27.85 10.64
C VAL A 117 22.58 27.35 11.82
N PHE A 118 23.56 28.13 12.29
CA PHE A 118 24.36 27.77 13.45
C PHE A 118 23.53 27.70 14.74
N GLY A 119 22.78 28.75 15.04
CA GLY A 119 22.00 28.84 16.28
C GLY A 119 20.82 27.88 16.34
N LEU A 120 20.26 27.50 15.19
CA LEU A 120 19.04 26.72 15.15
C LEU A 120 19.26 25.23 14.81
N VAL A 121 20.23 24.94 13.95
CA VAL A 121 20.40 23.60 13.37
C VAL A 121 21.62 22.89 13.92
N LEU A 122 22.72 23.61 14.14
CA LEU A 122 24.03 22.99 14.39
C LEU A 122 24.42 22.98 15.86
N LEU A 123 24.17 24.07 16.61
CA LEU A 123 24.49 24.13 18.02
C LEU A 123 23.44 23.41 18.87
N PRO A 124 23.86 22.63 19.87
CA PRO A 124 22.93 22.00 20.80
C PRO A 124 22.29 23.05 21.73
N PRO A 125 21.19 22.72 22.43
CA PRO A 125 20.59 23.62 23.40
C PRO A 125 21.56 23.89 24.57
N PRO A 126 21.50 25.07 25.22
CA PRO A 126 22.42 25.45 26.31
C PRO A 126 22.44 24.48 27.51
N SER A 127 21.38 23.71 27.71
CA SER A 127 21.30 22.68 28.74
C SER A 127 22.17 21.44 28.48
N ALA A 128 22.69 21.28 27.26
CA ALA A 128 23.48 20.11 26.88
C ALA A 128 24.95 20.29 27.29
N LEU A 129 25.57 19.23 27.84
CA LEU A 129 26.96 19.26 28.30
C LEU A 129 27.97 19.56 27.17
N ASP A 130 27.62 19.25 25.93
CA ASP A 130 28.44 19.49 24.75
C ASP A 130 28.26 20.90 24.14
N PHE A 131 27.39 21.75 24.71
CA PHE A 131 27.16 23.11 24.21
C PHE A 131 28.40 24.00 24.31
N LEU A 132 28.95 24.14 25.52
CA LEU A 132 30.07 25.06 25.75
C LEU A 132 31.32 24.67 24.94
N PRO A 133 31.75 23.39 24.89
CA PRO A 133 32.85 22.97 24.02
C PRO A 133 32.60 23.27 22.54
N LYS A 134 31.38 23.02 22.03
CA LYS A 134 31.04 23.29 20.63
C LYS A 134 30.97 24.78 20.30
N LEU A 135 30.54 25.62 21.24
CA LEU A 135 30.56 27.06 21.09
C LEU A 135 31.99 27.60 21.02
N ILE A 136 32.90 27.09 21.85
CA ILE A 136 34.33 27.46 21.83
C ILE A 136 34.96 27.05 20.49
N ILE A 137 34.70 25.82 20.03
CA ILE A 137 35.15 25.34 18.72
C ILE A 137 34.60 26.24 17.60
N PHE A 138 33.33 26.62 17.67
CA PHE A 138 32.72 27.52 16.69
C PHE A 138 33.45 28.88 16.64
N VAL A 139 33.72 29.50 17.79
CA VAL A 139 34.44 30.79 17.87
C VAL A 139 35.87 30.67 17.32
N ALA A 140 36.56 29.57 17.63
CA ALA A 140 37.90 29.29 17.10
C ALA A 140 37.87 29.13 15.57
N LEU A 141 36.93 28.34 15.03
CA LEU A 141 36.77 28.15 13.59
C LEU A 141 36.38 29.44 12.88
N ALA A 142 35.50 30.26 13.45
CA ALA A 142 35.14 31.57 12.90
C ALA A 142 36.35 32.49 12.81
N SER A 143 37.22 32.48 13.83
CA SER A 143 38.46 33.25 13.84
C SER A 143 39.44 32.77 12.76
N ILE A 144 39.61 31.45 12.61
CA ILE A 144 40.45 30.86 11.55
C ILE A 144 39.93 31.24 10.16
N VAL A 145 38.62 31.12 9.94
CA VAL A 145 38.00 31.42 8.66
C VAL A 145 38.08 32.92 8.33
N ALA A 146 37.92 33.81 9.30
CA ALA A 146 38.13 35.25 9.10
C ALA A 146 39.56 35.56 8.64
N VAL A 147 40.55 34.89 9.22
CA VAL A 147 41.95 35.00 8.79
C VAL A 147 42.14 34.48 7.36
N ILE A 148 41.57 33.30 7.02
CA ILE A 148 41.61 32.75 5.66
C ILE A 148 41.03 33.75 4.65
N TRP A 149 39.87 34.33 4.96
CA TRP A 149 39.22 35.31 4.10
C TRP A 149 40.02 36.62 3.97
N GLY A 150 40.67 37.05 5.04
CA GLY A 150 41.61 38.18 4.99
C GLY A 150 42.83 37.91 4.10
N LEU A 151 43.39 36.69 4.16
CA LEU A 151 44.48 36.27 3.28
C LEU A 151 44.04 36.21 1.80
N ILE A 152 42.86 35.66 1.52
CA ILE A 152 42.26 35.67 0.17
C ILE A 152 42.08 37.11 -0.34
N GLY A 153 41.64 38.01 0.53
CA GLY A 153 41.53 39.44 0.23
C GLY A 153 42.83 40.06 -0.26
N ARG A 154 43.94 39.76 0.44
CA ARG A 154 45.28 40.23 0.05
C ARG A 154 45.74 39.65 -1.29
N LEU A 155 45.53 38.35 -1.51
CA LEU A 155 45.95 37.67 -2.75
C LEU A 155 45.16 38.16 -3.98
N THR A 156 43.90 38.55 -3.81
CA THR A 156 43.03 38.98 -4.90
C THR A 156 43.25 40.43 -5.38
N GLN A 157 44.10 41.22 -4.69
CA GLN A 157 44.49 42.58 -5.10
C GLN A 157 45.62 42.65 -6.13
N VAL A 158 46.30 41.55 -6.41
CA VAL A 158 47.36 41.56 -7.43
C VAL A 158 46.71 41.66 -8.83
N GLY A 159 46.55 42.88 -9.35
CA GLY A 159 46.24 43.17 -10.77
C GLY A 159 44.85 43.73 -11.10
N ALA A 160 44.76 44.35 -12.29
CA ALA A 160 43.63 45.14 -12.84
C ALA A 160 42.26 44.43 -12.99
N ARG A 161 42.15 43.14 -12.64
CA ARG A 161 40.92 42.32 -12.76
C ARG A 161 40.17 42.11 -11.42
N SER A 162 40.42 42.95 -10.41
CA SER A 162 39.86 42.81 -9.06
C SER A 162 38.32 42.72 -9.03
N HIS A 163 37.62 43.57 -9.78
CA HIS A 163 36.15 43.56 -9.86
C HIS A 163 35.58 42.24 -10.39
N PHE A 164 36.19 41.66 -11.43
CA PHE A 164 35.73 40.41 -12.03
C PHE A 164 35.87 39.22 -11.07
N ARG A 165 36.99 39.14 -10.34
CA ARG A 165 37.23 38.09 -9.33
C ARG A 165 36.24 38.16 -8.16
N LEU A 166 35.92 39.37 -7.70
CA LEU A 166 34.91 39.60 -6.66
C LEU A 166 33.50 39.16 -7.11
N MET A 167 33.13 39.41 -8.37
CA MET A 167 31.85 38.96 -8.92
C MET A 167 31.77 37.43 -8.99
N ILE A 168 32.82 36.75 -9.46
CA ILE A 168 32.86 35.28 -9.49
C ILE A 168 32.69 34.72 -8.08
N LEU A 169 33.41 35.27 -7.10
CA LEU A 169 33.36 34.84 -5.71
C LEU A 169 31.97 35.01 -5.06
N GLN A 170 31.26 36.09 -5.38
CA GLN A 170 29.90 36.31 -4.87
C GLN A 170 28.90 35.36 -5.56
N ARG A 171 29.05 35.10 -6.86
CA ARG A 171 28.18 34.17 -7.59
C ARG A 171 28.36 32.73 -7.12
N THR A 172 29.59 32.30 -6.88
CA THR A 172 29.86 30.97 -6.28
C THR A 172 29.29 30.87 -4.86
N ALA A 173 29.28 31.97 -4.11
CA ALA A 173 28.65 32.05 -2.78
C ALA A 173 27.15 31.77 -2.80
N SER A 174 26.43 32.46 -3.69
CA SER A 174 24.99 32.31 -3.85
C SER A 174 24.61 30.91 -4.32
N VAL A 175 25.39 30.34 -5.25
CA VAL A 175 25.18 28.95 -5.71
C VAL A 175 25.38 27.97 -4.54
N TRP A 176 26.43 28.16 -3.75
CA TRP A 176 26.68 27.32 -2.57
C TRP A 176 25.55 27.42 -1.54
N LEU A 177 25.08 28.62 -1.22
CA LEU A 177 23.97 28.83 -0.30
C LEU A 177 22.66 28.19 -0.81
N ALA A 178 22.39 28.28 -2.12
CA ALA A 178 21.24 27.62 -2.73
C ALA A 178 21.32 26.08 -2.60
N ILE A 179 22.50 25.50 -2.81
CA ILE A 179 22.73 24.05 -2.61
C ILE A 179 22.46 23.66 -1.16
N VAL A 180 23.05 24.37 -0.19
CA VAL A 180 22.83 24.10 1.24
C VAL A 180 21.35 24.19 1.59
N SER A 181 20.66 25.22 1.11
CA SER A 181 19.21 25.39 1.31
C SER A 181 18.41 24.21 0.74
N CYS A 182 18.71 23.78 -0.49
CA CYS A 182 18.06 22.63 -1.11
C CYS A 182 18.29 21.35 -0.30
N THR A 183 19.49 21.12 0.19
CA THR A 183 19.81 19.94 1.02
C THR A 183 19.02 19.93 2.33
N VAL A 184 18.89 21.09 2.99
CA VAL A 184 18.05 21.19 4.21
C VAL A 184 16.59 20.87 3.89
N VAL A 185 16.04 21.46 2.83
CA VAL A 185 14.65 21.23 2.41
C VAL A 185 14.41 19.76 2.04
N ALA A 186 15.29 19.16 1.24
CA ALA A 186 15.21 17.74 0.88
C ALA A 186 15.21 16.82 2.11
N GLY A 187 16.03 17.12 3.11
CA GLY A 187 16.04 16.39 4.38
C GLY A 187 14.75 16.51 5.19
N LEU A 188 14.01 17.62 5.05
CA LEU A 188 12.68 17.76 5.66
C LEU A 188 11.64 16.91 4.91
N PHE A 189 11.64 16.93 3.57
CA PHE A 189 10.74 16.11 2.75
C PHE A 189 10.93 14.60 2.98
N GLN A 190 12.18 14.14 3.06
CA GLN A 190 12.47 12.73 3.34
C GLN A 190 11.88 12.24 4.67
N ARG A 191 11.87 13.09 5.70
CA ARG A 191 11.32 12.74 7.01
C ARG A 191 9.80 12.65 6.99
N ALA A 192 9.13 13.59 6.32
CA ALA A 192 7.67 13.57 6.17
C ALA A 192 7.21 12.30 5.42
N ASN A 193 7.84 12.01 4.27
CA ASN A 193 7.52 10.84 3.47
C ASN A 193 7.78 9.51 4.22
N ALA A 194 8.81 9.46 5.07
CA ALA A 194 9.12 8.26 5.85
C ALA A 194 8.02 7.89 6.86
N GLN A 195 7.30 8.88 7.41
CA GLN A 195 6.18 8.63 8.32
C GLN A 195 4.98 8.04 7.56
N GLU A 196 4.62 8.64 6.42
CA GLU A 196 3.52 8.15 5.57
C GLU A 196 3.78 6.73 5.06
N VAL A 197 5.00 6.45 4.57
CA VAL A 197 5.39 5.11 4.10
C VAL A 197 5.34 4.09 5.24
N ARG A 198 5.76 4.47 6.46
CA ARG A 198 5.70 3.59 7.63
C ARG A 198 4.27 3.26 8.04
N GLU A 199 3.38 4.27 8.04
CA GLU A 199 1.96 4.07 8.34
C GLU A 199 1.29 3.16 7.29
N LEU A 200 1.55 3.41 6.00
CA LEU A 200 1.03 2.60 4.91
C LEU A 200 1.53 1.16 4.97
N ALA A 201 2.81 0.96 5.29
CA ALA A 201 3.39 -0.37 5.48
C ALA A 201 2.76 -1.12 6.66
N GLN A 202 2.50 -0.42 7.78
CA GLN A 202 1.83 -1.02 8.94
C GLN A 202 0.38 -1.43 8.61
N ARG A 203 -0.37 -0.57 7.92
CA ARG A 203 -1.72 -0.89 7.44
C ARG A 203 -1.73 -2.10 6.50
N SER A 204 -0.77 -2.16 5.58
CA SER A 204 -0.63 -3.29 4.64
C SER A 204 -0.30 -4.60 5.36
N ALA A 205 0.60 -4.56 6.35
CA ALA A 205 0.94 -5.72 7.15
C ALA A 205 -0.23 -6.24 7.99
N GLN A 206 -1.06 -5.34 8.52
CA GLN A 206 -2.26 -5.69 9.27
C GLN A 206 -3.31 -6.37 8.37
N ALA A 207 -3.61 -5.78 7.20
CA ALA A 207 -4.53 -6.36 6.22
C ALA A 207 -4.07 -7.75 5.75
N ALA A 208 -2.76 -7.93 5.53
CA ALA A 208 -2.20 -9.23 5.16
C ALA A 208 -2.41 -10.31 6.26
N LYS A 209 -2.34 -9.94 7.54
CA LYS A 209 -2.64 -10.86 8.66
C LYS A 209 -4.11 -11.27 8.69
N GLU A 210 -5.01 -10.32 8.46
CA GLU A 210 -6.46 -10.58 8.42
C GLU A 210 -6.83 -11.51 7.26
N ILE A 211 -6.28 -11.27 6.07
CA ILE A 211 -6.45 -12.17 4.91
C ILE A 211 -5.93 -13.57 5.23
N LYS A 212 -4.75 -13.68 5.87
CA LYS A 212 -4.20 -14.98 6.26
C LYS A 212 -5.13 -15.72 7.23
N ALA A 213 -5.69 -15.02 8.22
CA ALA A 213 -6.65 -15.62 9.15
C ALA A 213 -7.92 -16.10 8.43
N LEU A 214 -8.48 -15.28 7.54
CA LEU A 214 -9.65 -15.64 6.71
C LEU A 214 -9.39 -16.88 5.84
N ILE A 215 -8.21 -16.98 5.23
CA ILE A 215 -7.80 -18.15 4.44
C ILE A 215 -7.71 -19.40 5.32
N GLN A 216 -7.15 -19.30 6.53
CA GLN A 216 -7.07 -20.43 7.46
C GLN A 216 -8.46 -20.92 7.87
N THR A 217 -9.36 -20.00 8.21
CA THR A 217 -10.76 -20.34 8.53
C THR A 217 -11.44 -21.00 7.33
N SER A 218 -11.35 -20.39 6.14
CA SER A 218 -11.97 -20.93 4.92
C SER A 218 -11.43 -22.32 4.56
N SER A 219 -10.11 -22.53 4.73
CA SER A 219 -9.48 -23.84 4.50
C SER A 219 -10.01 -24.89 5.47
N GLY A 220 -10.22 -24.51 6.74
CA GLY A 220 -10.84 -25.37 7.74
C GLY A 220 -12.28 -25.75 7.38
N GLU A 221 -13.10 -24.76 7.00
CA GLU A 221 -14.49 -24.98 6.58
C GLU A 221 -14.58 -25.90 5.35
N VAL A 222 -13.70 -25.70 4.36
CA VAL A 222 -13.61 -26.59 3.18
C VAL A 222 -13.24 -28.01 3.58
N ALA A 223 -12.28 -28.20 4.51
CA ALA A 223 -11.90 -29.53 4.99
C ALA A 223 -13.08 -30.24 5.67
N THR A 224 -13.82 -29.55 6.53
CA THR A 224 -15.05 -30.08 7.16
C THR A 224 -16.11 -30.41 6.11
N GLY A 225 -16.29 -29.57 5.10
CA GLY A 225 -17.22 -29.82 3.98
C GLY A 225 -16.86 -31.08 3.20
N VAL A 226 -15.57 -31.29 2.90
CA VAL A 226 -15.09 -32.51 2.21
C VAL A 226 -15.34 -33.77 3.05
N GLU A 227 -15.14 -33.70 4.37
CA GLU A 227 -15.43 -34.83 5.27
C GLU A 227 -16.92 -35.21 5.24
N LEU A 228 -17.82 -34.23 5.29
CA LEU A 228 -19.27 -34.44 5.22
C LEU A 228 -19.70 -35.07 3.88
N VAL A 229 -19.16 -34.58 2.76
CA VAL A 229 -19.42 -35.15 1.44
C VAL A 229 -18.90 -36.58 1.34
N SER A 230 -17.73 -36.87 1.91
CA SER A 230 -17.17 -38.23 1.98
C SER A 230 -18.07 -39.20 2.76
N LYS A 231 -18.52 -38.79 3.95
CA LYS A 231 -19.49 -39.57 4.75
C LYS A 231 -20.78 -39.84 3.97
N THR A 232 -21.30 -38.81 3.30
CA THR A 232 -22.50 -38.92 2.45
C THR A 232 -22.28 -39.90 1.30
N GLY A 233 -21.13 -39.85 0.64
CA GLY A 233 -20.75 -40.80 -0.41
C GLY A 233 -20.71 -42.25 0.08
N GLY A 234 -20.21 -42.48 1.30
CA GLY A 234 -20.26 -43.78 1.97
C GLY A 234 -21.69 -44.29 2.19
N SER A 235 -22.59 -43.43 2.67
CA SER A 235 -24.00 -43.77 2.83
C SER A 235 -24.70 -44.07 1.50
N LEU A 236 -24.45 -43.29 0.44
CA LEU A 236 -25.00 -43.59 -0.89
C LEU A 236 -24.50 -44.93 -1.44
N LYS A 237 -23.25 -45.30 -1.17
CA LYS A 237 -22.71 -46.61 -1.56
C LYS A 237 -23.45 -47.75 -0.85
N GLN A 238 -23.70 -47.64 0.45
CA GLN A 238 -24.50 -48.60 1.21
C GLN A 238 -25.91 -48.73 0.64
N ILE A 239 -26.57 -47.61 0.30
CA ILE A 239 -27.89 -47.63 -0.35
C ILE A 239 -27.83 -48.40 -1.67
N GLY A 240 -26.80 -48.18 -2.48
CA GLY A 240 -26.60 -48.92 -3.74
C GLY A 240 -26.47 -50.43 -3.52
N GLU A 241 -25.70 -50.85 -2.51
CA GLU A 241 -25.56 -52.27 -2.13
C GLU A 241 -26.89 -52.89 -1.69
N LEU A 242 -27.67 -52.17 -0.88
CA LEU A 242 -29.03 -52.56 -0.46
C LEU A 242 -29.97 -52.73 -1.67
N VAL A 243 -29.93 -51.83 -2.65
CA VAL A 243 -30.77 -51.94 -3.86
C VAL A 243 -30.41 -53.18 -4.69
N VAL A 244 -29.11 -53.48 -4.83
CA VAL A 244 -28.66 -54.70 -5.52
C VAL A 244 -29.12 -55.97 -4.79
N ALA A 245 -29.03 -55.98 -3.46
CA ALA A 245 -29.53 -57.09 -2.65
C ALA A 245 -31.06 -57.25 -2.81
N MET A 246 -31.80 -56.14 -2.83
CA MET A 246 -33.25 -56.15 -3.06
C MET A 246 -33.60 -56.75 -4.42
N ASN A 247 -32.89 -56.41 -5.50
CA ASN A 247 -33.11 -57.00 -6.81
C ASN A 247 -32.92 -58.53 -6.80
N LYS A 248 -31.89 -59.03 -6.10
CA LYS A 248 -31.69 -60.49 -5.94
C LYS A 248 -32.86 -61.15 -5.20
N HIS A 249 -33.40 -60.50 -4.18
CA HIS A 249 -34.59 -61.00 -3.48
C HIS A 249 -35.82 -61.01 -4.38
N VAL A 250 -36.03 -59.98 -5.20
CA VAL A 250 -37.12 -59.93 -6.19
C VAL A 250 -36.99 -61.07 -7.21
N ASP A 251 -35.78 -61.32 -7.72
CA ASP A 251 -35.52 -62.42 -8.65
C ASP A 251 -35.82 -63.78 -8.01
N ALA A 252 -35.40 -63.99 -6.75
CA ALA A 252 -35.69 -65.21 -6.01
C ALA A 252 -37.19 -65.40 -5.74
N ILE A 253 -37.92 -64.33 -5.40
CA ILE A 253 -39.39 -64.36 -5.24
C ILE A 253 -40.06 -64.73 -6.56
N ALA A 254 -39.62 -64.14 -7.68
CA ALA A 254 -40.18 -64.42 -9.01
C ALA A 254 -39.89 -65.86 -9.48
N ALA A 255 -38.73 -66.42 -9.12
CA ALA A 255 -38.40 -67.83 -9.37
C ALA A 255 -39.27 -68.76 -8.51
N SER A 256 -39.34 -68.51 -7.20
CA SER A 256 -40.17 -69.31 -6.27
C SER A 256 -41.65 -69.26 -6.64
N SER A 257 -42.17 -68.10 -7.04
CA SER A 257 -43.56 -67.95 -7.49
C SER A 257 -43.85 -68.74 -8.77
N ARG A 258 -42.86 -68.83 -9.69
CA ARG A 258 -42.97 -69.68 -10.89
C ARG A 258 -42.98 -71.17 -10.54
N GLU A 259 -42.09 -71.61 -9.64
CA GLU A 259 -42.08 -73.00 -9.16
C GLU A 259 -43.37 -73.37 -8.46
N GLN A 260 -43.91 -72.48 -7.60
CA GLN A 260 -45.20 -72.68 -6.94
C GLN A 260 -46.35 -72.79 -7.95
N ALA A 261 -46.39 -71.94 -8.98
CA ALA A 261 -47.41 -72.01 -10.02
C ALA A 261 -47.35 -73.34 -10.80
N VAL A 262 -46.15 -73.83 -11.12
CA VAL A 262 -45.94 -75.12 -11.80
C VAL A 262 -46.33 -76.29 -10.88
N GLY A 263 -45.98 -76.24 -9.59
CA GLY A 263 -46.34 -77.27 -8.62
C GLY A 263 -47.86 -77.38 -8.41
N LEU A 264 -48.56 -76.24 -8.35
CA LEU A 264 -50.03 -76.20 -8.29
C LEU A 264 -50.66 -76.77 -9.56
N ALA A 265 -50.16 -76.40 -10.75
CA ALA A 265 -50.64 -76.94 -12.01
C ALA A 265 -50.43 -78.47 -12.11
N GLY A 266 -49.25 -78.96 -11.71
CA GLY A 266 -48.96 -80.40 -11.65
C GLY A 266 -49.89 -81.15 -10.70
N GLY A 267 -50.13 -80.62 -9.49
CA GLY A 267 -51.04 -81.23 -8.52
C GLY A 267 -52.50 -81.26 -8.99
N THR A 268 -52.96 -80.23 -9.72
CA THR A 268 -54.29 -80.27 -10.35
C THR A 268 -54.41 -81.31 -11.44
N VAL A 269 -53.34 -81.54 -12.23
CA VAL A 269 -53.31 -82.57 -13.27
C VAL A 269 -53.29 -83.97 -12.66
N ASP A 270 -52.50 -84.19 -11.60
CA ASP A 270 -52.49 -85.47 -10.88
C ASP A 270 -53.85 -85.78 -10.27
N MET A 271 -54.48 -84.84 -9.56
CA MET A 271 -55.84 -85.04 -9.03
C MET A 271 -56.86 -85.32 -10.14
N LEU A 272 -56.80 -84.60 -11.27
CA LEU A 272 -57.71 -84.83 -12.40
C LEU A 272 -57.45 -86.17 -13.09
N SER A 273 -56.20 -86.65 -13.13
CA SER A 273 -55.83 -87.95 -13.70
C SER A 273 -56.24 -89.13 -12.81
N GLU A 274 -56.15 -88.96 -11.48
CA GLU A 274 -56.65 -89.92 -10.50
C GLU A 274 -58.18 -90.02 -10.56
N GLN A 275 -58.86 -88.91 -10.83
CA GLN A 275 -60.31 -88.86 -11.00
C GLN A 275 -60.75 -89.41 -12.37
N ALA A 276 -60.00 -89.15 -13.45
CA ALA A 276 -60.25 -89.73 -14.77
C ALA A 276 -60.04 -91.26 -14.82
N THR A 277 -59.14 -91.80 -13.98
CA THR A 277 -58.94 -93.25 -13.84
C THR A 277 -60.08 -93.90 -13.03
N ARG A 278 -60.72 -93.17 -12.12
CA ARG A 278 -61.91 -93.63 -11.37
C ARG A 278 -63.18 -93.70 -12.23
N ASP A 279 -63.34 -92.80 -13.20
CA ASP A 279 -64.57 -92.67 -13.99
C ASP A 279 -64.69 -93.65 -15.18
N GLN A 280 -63.66 -94.45 -15.51
CA GLN A 280 -63.77 -95.47 -16.57
C GLN A 280 -64.59 -96.73 -16.21
N VAL A 281 -65.11 -96.85 -14.98
CA VAL A 281 -65.92 -98.01 -14.55
C VAL A 281 -67.44 -97.82 -14.72
N VAL A 282 -67.95 -96.65 -15.13
CA VAL A 282 -69.41 -96.47 -15.34
C VAL A 282 -69.75 -95.86 -16.70
N MET A 283 -70.51 -96.65 -17.46
CA MET A 283 -70.91 -96.56 -18.87
C MET A 283 -71.69 -95.30 -19.32
N ARG A 284 -71.37 -94.88 -20.56
CA ARG A 284 -72.25 -94.71 -21.76
C ARG A 284 -73.42 -93.71 -21.73
N GLY A 285 -73.40 -92.71 -22.63
CA GLY A 285 -74.62 -92.07 -23.12
C GLY A 285 -74.47 -90.77 -23.93
N SER A 286 -74.62 -90.89 -25.25
CA SER A 286 -75.29 -89.95 -26.18
C SER A 286 -74.73 -88.55 -26.49
N SER A 287 -74.71 -88.28 -27.81
CA SER A 287 -74.23 -87.10 -28.52
C SER A 287 -75.13 -85.86 -28.41
N LYS A 288 -74.52 -84.66 -28.45
CA LYS A 288 -74.97 -83.51 -29.27
C LYS A 288 -73.87 -82.45 -29.43
N SER A 289 -73.84 -81.85 -30.63
CA SER A 289 -72.87 -80.90 -31.17
C SER A 289 -73.10 -79.46 -30.68
N ALA A 290 -72.04 -78.72 -30.35
CA ALA A 290 -72.00 -77.26 -30.31
C ALA A 290 -70.56 -76.73 -30.55
N LYS A 291 -70.47 -75.67 -31.36
CA LYS A 291 -69.29 -75.06 -32.02
C LYS A 291 -68.46 -74.20 -31.04
N PRO A 292 -67.14 -73.99 -31.23
CA PRO A 292 -66.33 -73.19 -30.31
C PRO A 292 -66.43 -71.69 -30.62
N ASP A 293 -66.74 -70.87 -29.61
CA ASP A 293 -66.57 -69.41 -29.67
C ASP A 293 -65.11 -69.04 -29.39
N LYS A 294 -64.42 -68.56 -30.42
CA LYS A 294 -63.16 -67.82 -30.30
C LYS A 294 -63.50 -66.33 -30.27
N HIS A 295 -63.39 -65.69 -29.11
CA HIS A 295 -63.26 -64.24 -28.99
C HIS A 295 -62.20 -63.90 -27.94
N SER A 296 -60.94 -64.01 -28.35
CA SER A 296 -59.86 -63.18 -27.85
C SER A 296 -59.00 -62.84 -29.07
N ASN A 297 -59.00 -61.57 -29.47
CA ASN A 297 -58.12 -61.10 -30.52
C ASN A 297 -56.74 -60.90 -29.87
N PRO A 298 -55.73 -61.74 -30.11
CA PRO A 298 -54.40 -61.44 -29.62
C PRO A 298 -53.92 -60.19 -30.33
N MET A 299 -53.57 -59.16 -29.55
CA MET A 299 -52.96 -57.94 -30.05
C MET A 299 -51.75 -58.33 -30.91
N SER A 300 -51.74 -57.93 -32.19
CA SER A 300 -50.66 -58.30 -33.11
C SER A 300 -49.33 -57.74 -32.57
N GLY A 301 -48.22 -58.47 -32.73
CA GLY A 301 -46.90 -58.01 -32.27
C GLY A 301 -46.50 -56.63 -32.82
N GLY A 302 -47.04 -56.24 -33.98
CA GLY A 302 -46.90 -54.89 -34.54
C GLY A 302 -47.68 -53.81 -33.80
N ASP A 303 -48.83 -54.15 -33.21
CA ASP A 303 -49.66 -53.23 -32.43
C ASP A 303 -49.10 -53.04 -31.01
N MET A 304 -48.49 -54.09 -30.43
CA MET A 304 -47.76 -53.98 -29.17
C MET A 304 -46.48 -53.13 -29.30
N ALA A 305 -45.75 -53.27 -30.41
CA ALA A 305 -44.58 -52.43 -30.68
C ALA A 305 -44.94 -50.95 -30.88
N ARG A 306 -46.07 -50.66 -31.57
CA ARG A 306 -46.57 -49.29 -31.72
C ARG A 306 -46.97 -48.68 -30.39
N HIS A 307 -47.70 -49.42 -29.55
CA HIS A 307 -48.13 -48.91 -28.26
C HIS A 307 -46.97 -48.66 -27.29
N LEU A 308 -45.95 -49.53 -27.27
CA LEU A 308 -44.72 -49.30 -26.49
C LEU A 308 -43.92 -48.08 -26.99
N SER A 309 -43.90 -47.84 -28.30
CA SER A 309 -43.20 -46.69 -28.90
C SER A 309 -43.87 -45.35 -28.55
N GLU A 310 -45.19 -45.31 -28.47
CA GLU A 310 -45.95 -44.12 -28.07
C GLU A 310 -45.78 -43.82 -26.57
N THR A 311 -45.83 -44.85 -25.72
CA THR A 311 -45.64 -44.68 -24.27
C THR A 311 -44.21 -44.25 -23.93
N ALA A 312 -43.20 -44.75 -24.65
CA ALA A 312 -41.81 -44.33 -24.48
C ALA A 312 -41.58 -42.86 -24.88
N ARG A 313 -42.26 -42.36 -25.93
CA ARG A 313 -42.18 -40.96 -26.35
C ARG A 313 -42.67 -39.99 -25.28
N TYR A 314 -43.78 -40.33 -24.62
CA TYR A 314 -44.30 -39.50 -23.52
C TYR A 314 -43.35 -39.49 -22.32
N TRP A 315 -42.74 -40.63 -21.99
CA TRP A 315 -41.82 -40.73 -20.86
C TRP A 315 -40.52 -39.93 -21.07
N ILE A 316 -39.99 -39.92 -22.30
CA ILE A 316 -38.79 -39.15 -22.67
C ILE A 316 -39.06 -37.64 -22.61
N LEU A 317 -40.20 -37.18 -23.15
CA LEU A 317 -40.58 -35.77 -23.14
C LEU A 317 -40.79 -35.24 -21.71
N GLN A 318 -41.41 -36.04 -20.84
CA GLN A 318 -41.62 -35.65 -19.44
C GLN A 318 -40.30 -35.55 -18.66
N LYS A 319 -39.33 -36.43 -18.95
CA LYS A 319 -38.01 -36.43 -18.31
C LYS A 319 -37.12 -35.27 -18.80
N LEU A 320 -37.20 -34.91 -20.08
CA LEU A 320 -36.47 -33.76 -20.65
C LEU A 320 -37.00 -32.42 -20.13
N ILE A 321 -38.32 -32.28 -19.94
CA ILE A 321 -38.91 -31.05 -19.37
C ILE A 321 -38.51 -30.87 -17.89
N ALA A 322 -38.42 -31.97 -17.13
CA ALA A 322 -37.97 -31.93 -15.73
C ALA A 322 -36.49 -31.52 -15.60
N LEU A 323 -35.64 -31.99 -16.51
CA LEU A 323 -34.20 -31.69 -16.52
C LEU A 323 -33.89 -30.23 -16.94
N ASN A 324 -34.74 -29.61 -17.75
CA ASN A 324 -34.56 -28.22 -18.19
C ASN A 324 -34.90 -27.17 -17.10
N ARG A 325 -35.63 -27.55 -16.04
CA ARG A 325 -35.97 -26.64 -14.93
C ARG A 325 -34.87 -26.48 -13.88
N THR A 326 -33.90 -27.40 -13.83
CA THR A 326 -32.82 -27.39 -12.83
C THR A 326 -31.56 -26.63 -13.25
N ILE A 327 -31.45 -26.18 -14.51
CA ILE A 327 -30.22 -25.60 -15.09
C ILE A 327 -30.32 -24.07 -15.33
N ARG A 328 -31.39 -23.38 -14.87
CA ARG A 328 -31.42 -21.90 -14.94
C ARG A 328 -30.77 -21.25 -13.71
N PRO A 329 -29.77 -20.36 -13.86
CA PRO A 329 -29.34 -19.49 -12.78
C PRO A 329 -30.43 -18.45 -12.49
N GLY A 330 -30.70 -18.21 -11.21
CA GLY A 330 -31.75 -17.29 -10.73
C GLY A 330 -31.53 -15.83 -11.17
N PRO A 331 -32.58 -14.99 -11.05
CA PRO A 331 -32.55 -13.61 -11.55
C PRO A 331 -31.53 -12.75 -10.81
N ARG A 332 -30.78 -11.95 -11.58
CA ARG A 332 -29.87 -10.91 -11.08
C ARG A 332 -30.69 -9.81 -10.39
N THR A 333 -30.26 -9.42 -9.20
CA THR A 333 -30.77 -8.26 -8.46
C THR A 333 -30.56 -6.95 -9.26
N PRO A 334 -31.50 -5.99 -9.24
CA PRO A 334 -31.31 -4.71 -9.91
C PRO A 334 -30.27 -3.86 -9.16
N GLN A 335 -29.26 -3.39 -9.89
CA GLN A 335 -28.32 -2.37 -9.45
C GLN A 335 -29.07 -1.06 -9.14
N GLY A 336 -28.81 -0.49 -7.97
CA GLY A 336 -29.34 0.80 -7.57
C GLY A 336 -28.86 1.92 -8.50
N HIS A 337 -29.81 2.62 -9.09
CA HIS A 337 -29.59 3.92 -9.71
C HIS A 337 -29.21 4.94 -8.62
N HIS A 338 -27.95 5.36 -8.59
CA HIS A 338 -27.56 6.62 -7.98
C HIS A 338 -27.75 7.75 -8.99
N SER A 339 -28.86 8.46 -8.82
CA SER A 339 -29.19 9.69 -9.51
C SER A 339 -28.15 10.77 -9.14
N ARG A 340 -27.38 11.21 -10.14
CA ARG A 340 -26.63 12.47 -10.09
C ARG A 340 -27.60 13.62 -9.89
N HIS A 341 -27.35 14.45 -8.89
CA HIS A 341 -27.96 15.78 -8.80
C HIS A 341 -26.93 16.81 -8.34
N ARG A 342 -26.90 17.91 -9.11
CA ARG A 342 -26.38 19.26 -8.84
C ARG A 342 -24.92 19.57 -9.21
N ASP A 343 -24.84 20.08 -10.43
CA ASP A 343 -24.15 21.33 -10.78
C ASP A 343 -24.20 22.39 -9.67
N HIS A 344 -23.04 22.93 -9.33
CA HIS A 344 -22.87 24.35 -9.00
C HIS A 344 -21.55 24.82 -9.63
N GLY A 345 -21.68 25.65 -10.67
CA GLY A 345 -20.57 26.42 -11.23
C GLY A 345 -20.19 27.62 -10.33
N PRO A 346 -19.00 28.20 -10.52
CA PRO A 346 -18.49 29.28 -9.68
C PRO A 346 -19.03 30.65 -10.12
N GLN A 347 -19.54 31.44 -9.18
CA GLN A 347 -19.81 32.87 -9.38
C GLN A 347 -18.58 33.69 -8.97
N CYS A 348 -18.03 34.41 -9.95
CA CYS A 348 -17.32 35.66 -9.72
C CYS A 348 -18.34 36.79 -9.49
N SER A 349 -18.17 37.61 -8.45
CA SER A 349 -18.08 39.08 -8.56
C SER A 349 -18.05 39.77 -7.18
N GLN A 350 -17.06 40.66 -7.04
CA GLN A 350 -17.09 41.97 -6.35
C GLN A 350 -17.30 42.06 -4.84
N GLY A 351 -16.34 42.72 -4.20
CA GLY A 351 -16.29 43.16 -2.81
C GLY A 351 -14.90 43.69 -2.50
#